data_AF-A0A7L2S1J9-F1
#
_entry.id   AF-A0A7L2S1J9-F1
#
_cell.length_a   1.000
_cell.length_b   1.000
_cell.length_c   1.000
_cell.angle_alpha   90.00
_cell.angle_beta   90.00
_cell.angle_gamma   90.00
#
_symmetry.space_group_name_H-M   'P 1'
#
loop_
_entity.id
_entity.type
_entity.pdbx_description
1 polymer ?
#
loop_
_entity_poly.entity_id
_entity_poly.type
_entity_poly.pdbx_seq_one_letter_code
_entity_poly.pdbx_strand_id
1 'polypeptide(L)'
;QARKMFEGEMASLEAIQKTRIVRVPQPIKVIDLPGGGAMFAMEYLKMKHLSKYSSKLGEQIAELHLYNQKLGEKLRNEGSTIGKGAGHSESQYVDKFGFHIATCCGYIPQENEWQSDWPSFFIRHRLQAQLDLIERDYGDREARELWSQLKPKIPEMFCDVEIVPALL
;
A
#
# COMPACT_ATOMS: atom_id res chain seq x y z
N GLN A 1 -13.88 -14.86 -1.87
CA GLN A 1 -13.55 -13.66 -1.07
C GLN A 1 -12.27 -13.86 -0.25
N ALA A 2 -12.18 -14.89 0.61
CA ALA A 2 -10.96 -15.15 1.42
C ALA A 2 -9.66 -15.30 0.60
N ARG A 3 -9.72 -15.98 -0.54
CA ARG A 3 -8.55 -16.14 -1.42
C ARG A 3 -7.95 -14.80 -1.86
N LYS A 4 -8.77 -13.89 -2.40
CA LYS A 4 -8.35 -12.55 -2.84
C LYS A 4 -7.68 -11.76 -1.70
N MET A 5 -8.24 -11.85 -0.48
CA MET A 5 -7.66 -11.24 0.72
C MET A 5 -6.25 -11.77 1.01
N PHE A 6 -6.08 -13.09 1.02
CA PHE A 6 -4.79 -13.72 1.29
C PHE A 6 -3.76 -13.51 0.16
N GLU A 7 -4.18 -13.48 -1.10
CA GLU A 7 -3.31 -13.15 -2.23
C GLU A 7 -2.82 -11.70 -2.12
N GLY A 8 -3.69 -10.76 -1.76
CA GLY A 8 -3.31 -9.38 -1.48
C GLY A 8 -2.32 -9.26 -0.32
N GLU A 9 -2.59 -9.94 0.80
CA GLU A 9 -1.70 -9.95 1.97
C GLU A 9 -0.33 -10.57 1.65
N MET A 10 -0.31 -11.70 0.93
CA MET A 10 0.92 -12.34 0.46
C MET A 10 1.76 -11.38 -0.39
N ALA A 11 1.16 -10.74 -1.40
CA ALA A 11 1.85 -9.80 -2.26
C ALA A 11 2.38 -8.57 -1.49
N SER A 12 1.62 -8.07 -0.51
CA SER A 12 2.07 -6.98 0.37
C SER A 12 3.26 -7.40 1.24
N LEU A 13 3.25 -8.59 1.82
CA LEU A 13 4.36 -9.11 2.62
C LEU A 13 5.62 -9.32 1.76
N GLU A 14 5.48 -9.87 0.55
CA GLU A 14 6.58 -10.02 -0.39
C GLU A 14 7.19 -8.66 -0.77
N ALA A 15 6.35 -7.66 -1.03
CA ALA A 15 6.81 -6.31 -1.31
C ALA A 15 7.62 -5.76 -0.13
N ILE A 16 7.06 -5.73 1.08
CA ILE A 16 7.76 -5.22 2.26
C ILE A 16 9.07 -6.00 2.51
N GLN A 17 9.07 -7.32 2.35
CA GLN A 17 10.25 -8.17 2.53
C GLN A 17 11.38 -7.82 1.54
N LYS A 18 11.05 -7.50 0.28
CA LYS A 18 12.04 -7.10 -0.75
C LYS A 18 12.82 -5.85 -0.37
N THR A 19 12.22 -4.93 0.40
CA THR A 19 12.92 -3.72 0.87
C THR A 19 14.05 -4.02 1.85
N ARG A 20 13.96 -5.14 2.58
CA ARG A 20 14.87 -5.52 3.69
C ARG A 20 14.97 -4.49 4.81
N ILE A 21 13.98 -3.60 4.95
CA ILE A 21 13.99 -2.52 5.96
C ILE A 21 13.39 -2.99 7.27
N VAL A 22 12.15 -3.47 7.23
CA VAL A 22 11.40 -3.95 8.41
C VAL A 22 11.18 -5.46 8.30
N ARG A 23 11.27 -6.16 9.44
CA ARG A 23 11.01 -7.60 9.46
C ARG A 23 9.51 -7.85 9.38
N VAL A 24 9.13 -8.68 8.42
CA VAL A 24 7.78 -9.23 8.24
C VAL A 24 7.87 -10.76 8.22
N PRO A 25 6.79 -11.49 8.56
CA PRO A 25 6.78 -12.95 8.40
C PRO A 25 6.96 -13.30 6.92
N GLN A 26 7.84 -14.26 6.63
CA GLN A 26 8.02 -14.73 5.26
C GLN A 26 6.71 -15.40 4.76
N PRO A 27 6.09 -14.89 3.68
CA PRO A 27 4.95 -15.55 3.08
C PRO A 27 5.38 -16.86 2.42
N ILE A 28 4.57 -17.92 2.55
CA ILE A 28 4.87 -19.24 1.98
C ILE A 28 3.89 -19.55 0.85
N LYS A 29 2.57 -19.59 1.12
CA LYS A 29 1.58 -19.97 0.11
C LYS A 29 0.14 -19.66 0.50
N VAL A 30 -0.69 -19.32 -0.50
CA VAL A 30 -2.16 -19.34 -0.43
C VAL A 30 -2.68 -20.66 -1.01
N ILE A 31 -3.56 -21.34 -0.27
CA ILE A 31 -4.06 -22.69 -0.59
C ILE A 31 -5.59 -22.68 -0.56
N ASP A 32 -6.23 -23.24 -1.59
CA ASP A 32 -7.69 -23.48 -1.58
C ASP A 32 -8.02 -24.71 -0.74
N LEU A 33 -9.08 -24.62 0.04
CA LEU A 33 -9.52 -25.73 0.88
C LEU A 33 -10.60 -26.58 0.16
N PRO A 34 -10.58 -27.93 0.29
CA PRO A 34 -11.54 -28.81 -0.39
C PRO A 34 -13.02 -28.53 -0.07
N GLY A 35 -13.31 -27.96 1.10
CA GLY A 35 -14.67 -27.57 1.55
C GLY A 35 -15.06 -26.13 1.21
N GLY A 36 -14.28 -25.44 0.40
CA GLY A 36 -14.42 -24.01 0.14
C GLY A 36 -13.64 -23.13 1.12
N GLY A 37 -13.34 -21.91 0.69
CA GLY A 37 -12.45 -20.99 1.40
C GLY A 37 -10.98 -21.17 1.01
N ALA A 38 -10.10 -20.47 1.72
CA ALA A 38 -8.67 -20.48 1.49
C ALA A 38 -7.91 -20.41 2.81
N MET A 39 -6.63 -20.79 2.80
CA MET A 39 -5.68 -20.68 3.90
C MET A 39 -4.43 -19.96 3.44
N PHE A 40 -3.85 -19.14 4.32
CA PHE A 40 -2.56 -18.50 4.09
C PHE A 40 -1.51 -19.03 5.07
N ALA A 41 -0.45 -19.63 4.53
CA ALA A 41 0.70 -20.10 5.29
C ALA A 41 1.85 -19.10 5.19
N MET A 42 2.49 -18.80 6.33
CA MET A 42 3.64 -17.91 6.47
C MET A 42 4.53 -18.34 7.64
N GLU A 43 5.70 -17.72 7.76
CA GLU A 43 6.63 -17.88 8.88
C GLU A 43 5.93 -17.65 10.23
N TYR A 44 6.14 -18.58 11.18
CA TYR A 44 5.75 -18.36 12.56
C TYR A 44 6.75 -17.43 13.26
N LEU A 45 6.24 -16.32 13.81
CA LEU A 45 7.04 -15.39 14.59
C LEU A 45 6.79 -15.57 16.09
N LYS A 46 7.83 -15.96 16.84
CA LYS A 46 7.82 -15.90 18.30
C LYS A 46 7.96 -14.45 18.76
N MET A 47 6.84 -13.75 18.82
CA MET A 47 6.76 -12.34 19.19
C MET A 47 7.28 -12.09 20.62
N LYS A 48 7.88 -10.92 20.82
CA LYS A 48 8.37 -10.41 22.11
C LYS A 48 7.93 -8.96 22.28
N HIS A 49 7.97 -8.45 23.52
CA HIS A 49 7.66 -7.05 23.79
C HIS A 49 8.59 -6.10 23.03
N LEU A 50 8.02 -5.01 22.51
CA LEU A 50 8.69 -4.03 21.68
C LEU A 50 9.39 -2.91 22.49
N SER A 51 9.30 -2.90 23.82
CA SER A 51 9.73 -1.76 24.66
C SER A 51 11.17 -1.28 24.37
N LYS A 52 12.10 -2.20 24.13
CA LYS A 52 13.50 -1.88 23.77
C LYS A 52 13.69 -1.45 22.30
N TYR A 53 12.76 -1.80 21.42
CA TYR A 53 12.89 -1.69 19.96
C TYR A 53 11.90 -0.72 19.31
N SER A 54 11.05 -0.05 20.09
CA SER A 54 10.01 0.86 19.57
C SER A 54 10.60 2.00 18.74
N SER A 55 11.64 2.66 19.26
CA SER A 55 12.36 3.70 18.51
C SER A 55 12.96 3.17 17.22
N LYS A 56 13.53 1.95 17.24
CA LYS A 56 14.11 1.34 16.05
C LYS A 56 13.06 1.00 15.00
N LEU A 57 11.89 0.51 15.44
CA LEU A 57 10.75 0.29 14.55
C LEU A 57 10.30 1.60 13.90
N GLY A 58 10.23 2.69 14.67
CA GLY A 58 9.89 4.01 14.13
C GLY A 58 10.83 4.46 13.00
N GLU A 59 12.15 4.31 13.20
CA GLU A 59 13.16 4.55 12.15
C GLU A 59 12.92 3.67 10.92
N GLN A 60 12.70 2.36 11.12
CA GLN A 60 12.48 1.43 10.01
C GLN A 60 11.20 1.74 9.22
N ILE A 61 10.12 2.15 9.88
CA ILE A 61 8.89 2.55 9.18
C ILE A 61 9.10 3.85 8.40
N ALA A 62 9.83 4.82 8.95
CA ALA A 62 10.20 6.03 8.21
C ALA A 62 11.09 5.73 7.00
N GLU A 63 12.08 4.84 7.15
CA GLU A 63 12.91 4.36 6.05
C GLU A 63 12.09 3.66 4.97
N LEU A 64 11.09 2.86 5.37
CA LEU A 64 10.20 2.15 4.46
C LEU A 64 9.39 3.13 3.61
N HIS A 65 8.84 4.18 4.21
CA HIS A 65 8.09 5.22 3.48
C HIS A 65 8.97 6.01 2.49
N LEU A 66 10.26 6.16 2.77
CA LEU A 66 11.21 6.85 1.89
C LEU A 66 11.83 5.95 0.82
N TYR A 67 11.55 4.64 0.84
CA TYR A 67 12.23 3.66 0.00
C TYR A 67 12.07 3.96 -1.49
N ASN A 68 10.83 4.14 -1.97
CA ASN A 68 10.56 4.38 -3.39
C ASN A 68 11.12 5.73 -3.85
N GLN A 69 11.01 6.78 -3.02
CA GLN A 69 11.61 8.09 -3.31
C GLN A 69 13.13 7.98 -3.53
N LYS A 70 13.83 7.25 -2.64
CA LYS A 70 15.29 7.02 -2.76
C LYS A 70 15.65 6.24 -4.03
N LEU A 71 14.80 5.30 -4.47
CA LEU A 71 15.00 4.63 -5.77
C LEU A 71 14.91 5.62 -6.94
N GLY A 72 13.92 6.51 -6.94
CA GLY A 72 13.77 7.56 -7.95
C GLY A 72 14.97 8.51 -7.99
N GLU A 73 15.46 8.93 -6.83
CA GLU A 73 16.67 9.76 -6.72
C GLU A 73 17.91 9.06 -7.29
N LYS A 74 18.10 7.77 -6.96
CA LYS A 74 19.21 6.97 -7.46
C LYS A 74 19.16 6.83 -8.98
N LEU A 75 18.00 6.52 -9.55
CA LEU A 75 17.81 6.38 -11.00
C LEU A 75 18.12 7.70 -11.73
N ARG A 76 17.69 8.84 -11.19
CA ARG A 76 17.98 10.16 -11.77
C ARG A 76 19.48 10.48 -11.76
N ASN A 77 20.18 10.11 -10.69
CA ASN A 77 21.63 10.29 -10.57
C ASN A 77 22.41 9.37 -11.53
N GLU A 78 21.98 8.11 -11.69
CA GLU A 78 22.59 7.15 -12.62
C GLU A 78 22.35 7.53 -14.09
N GLY A 79 21.14 7.98 -14.44
CA GLY A 79 20.81 8.47 -15.79
C GLY A 79 21.62 9.70 -16.23
N SER A 80 22.20 10.42 -15.27
CA SER A 80 23.09 11.58 -15.51
C SER A 80 24.56 11.16 -15.75
N THR A 81 24.90 9.88 -15.58
CA THR A 81 26.26 9.34 -15.77
C THR A 81 26.36 8.53 -17.07
N ILE A 82 26.92 9.12 -18.13
CA ILE A 82 27.17 8.42 -19.41
C ILE A 82 28.22 7.31 -19.19
N GLY A 83 27.81 6.04 -19.13
CA GLY A 83 28.75 4.90 -19.20
C GLY A 83 28.49 3.68 -18.32
N LYS A 84 27.45 3.65 -17.47
CA LYS A 84 27.10 2.43 -16.73
C LYS A 84 25.98 1.65 -17.43
N GLY A 85 26.35 0.50 -17.98
CA GLY A 85 25.41 -0.45 -18.58
C GLY A 85 24.34 -0.91 -17.57
N ALA A 86 23.19 -1.33 -18.10
CA ALA A 86 22.00 -1.75 -17.37
C ALA A 86 22.27 -2.93 -16.41
N GLY A 87 22.83 -2.62 -15.24
CA GLY A 87 22.85 -3.51 -14.10
C GLY A 87 21.41 -3.70 -13.65
N HIS A 88 20.93 -4.94 -13.72
CA HIS A 88 19.56 -5.32 -13.36
C HIS A 88 19.29 -4.96 -11.89
N SER A 89 18.65 -3.81 -11.65
CA SER A 89 18.10 -3.48 -10.34
C SER A 89 16.74 -4.16 -10.24
N GLU A 90 16.62 -5.16 -9.36
CA GLU A 90 15.40 -5.96 -9.15
C GLU A 90 14.19 -5.16 -8.64
N SER A 91 14.40 -3.92 -8.18
CA SER A 91 13.32 -3.03 -7.73
C SER A 91 13.29 -1.76 -8.57
N GLN A 92 12.19 -1.58 -9.30
CA GLN A 92 11.92 -0.45 -10.17
C GLN A 92 11.22 0.65 -9.36
N TYR A 93 11.64 1.91 -9.57
CA TYR A 93 10.93 3.07 -9.06
C TYR A 93 9.49 3.10 -9.60
N VAL A 94 8.55 3.47 -8.75
CA VAL A 94 7.14 3.61 -9.08
C VAL A 94 6.73 5.08 -9.00
N ASP A 95 6.18 5.60 -10.10
CA ASP A 95 5.79 7.00 -10.25
C ASP A 95 4.30 7.28 -10.01
N LYS A 96 3.54 6.25 -9.60
CA LYS A 96 2.09 6.31 -9.39
C LYS A 96 1.67 5.76 -8.02
N PHE A 97 0.52 6.20 -7.54
CA PHE A 97 -0.15 5.66 -6.36
C PHE A 97 -0.99 4.45 -6.75
N GLY A 98 -0.84 3.36 -6.01
CA GLY A 98 -1.54 2.12 -6.29
C GLY A 98 -0.74 0.91 -5.83
N PHE A 99 -1.16 -0.25 -6.31
CA PHE A 99 -0.51 -1.52 -6.08
C PHE A 99 -0.98 -2.51 -7.15
N HIS A 100 -0.09 -3.40 -7.60
CA HIS A 100 -0.35 -4.32 -8.72
C HIS A 100 -1.50 -5.32 -8.47
N ILE A 101 -1.95 -5.48 -7.23
CA ILE A 101 -3.09 -6.31 -6.84
C ILE A 101 -3.97 -5.55 -5.83
N ALA A 102 -5.27 -5.84 -5.86
CA ALA A 102 -6.18 -5.39 -4.82
C ALA A 102 -5.82 -6.03 -3.47
N THR A 103 -5.78 -5.22 -2.43
CA THR A 103 -5.60 -5.65 -1.04
C THR A 103 -6.95 -5.64 -0.32
N CYS A 104 -6.96 -5.93 0.99
CA CYS A 104 -8.16 -5.80 1.80
C CYS A 104 -7.85 -5.10 3.12
N CYS A 105 -8.81 -4.33 3.63
CA CYS A 105 -8.84 -3.85 5.02
C CYS A 105 -9.91 -4.66 5.77
N GLY A 106 -9.48 -5.63 6.57
CA GLY A 106 -10.39 -6.69 7.05
C GLY A 106 -11.01 -7.43 5.86
N TYR A 107 -12.34 -7.51 5.79
CA TYR A 107 -13.05 -8.14 4.68
C TYR A 107 -13.38 -7.20 3.51
N ILE A 108 -13.04 -5.92 3.63
CA ILE A 108 -13.35 -4.90 2.63
C ILE A 108 -12.24 -4.85 1.58
N PRO A 109 -12.52 -5.18 0.31
CA PRO A 109 -11.54 -5.04 -0.76
C PRO A 109 -11.13 -3.58 -0.95
N GLN A 110 -9.84 -3.35 -1.17
CA GLN A 110 -9.27 -2.06 -1.52
C GLN A 110 -8.79 -2.11 -2.96
N GLU A 111 -9.44 -1.33 -3.82
CA GLU A 111 -8.97 -1.14 -5.19
C GLU A 111 -7.68 -0.33 -5.17
N ASN A 112 -6.70 -0.81 -5.95
CA ASN A 112 -5.33 -0.28 -5.98
C ASN A 112 -4.90 0.09 -7.41
N GLU A 113 -5.87 0.36 -8.29
CA GLU A 113 -5.59 0.83 -9.65
C GLU A 113 -4.68 2.06 -9.62
N TRP A 114 -3.68 2.05 -10.50
CA TRP A 114 -2.64 3.06 -10.55
C TRP A 114 -3.19 4.44 -10.94
N GLN A 115 -2.83 5.45 -10.16
CA GLN A 115 -3.19 6.85 -10.39
C GLN A 115 -1.96 7.75 -10.21
N SER A 116 -1.80 8.76 -11.04
CA SER A 116 -0.67 9.70 -10.93
C SER A 116 -0.89 10.82 -9.92
N ASP A 117 -2.14 11.06 -9.53
CA ASP A 117 -2.53 12.14 -8.64
C ASP A 117 -3.03 11.60 -7.30
N TRP A 118 -2.40 12.02 -6.20
CA TRP A 118 -2.72 11.52 -4.87
C TRP A 118 -4.14 11.88 -4.41
N PRO A 119 -4.59 13.15 -4.46
CA PRO A 119 -5.96 13.49 -4.11
C PRO A 119 -6.99 12.66 -4.88
N SER A 120 -6.81 12.49 -6.20
CA SER A 120 -7.69 11.66 -7.02
C SER A 120 -7.70 10.21 -6.55
N PHE A 121 -6.53 9.62 -6.29
CA PHE A 121 -6.41 8.26 -5.77
C PHE A 121 -7.13 8.10 -4.43
N PHE A 122 -6.84 8.99 -3.48
CA PHE A 122 -7.34 8.91 -2.11
C PHE A 122 -8.87 9.13 -2.07
N ILE A 123 -9.37 10.15 -2.78
CA ILE A 123 -10.81 10.44 -2.86
C ILE A 123 -11.55 9.25 -3.48
N ARG A 124 -11.08 8.72 -4.61
CA ARG A 124 -11.80 7.67 -5.35
C ARG A 124 -11.66 6.30 -4.68
N HIS A 125 -10.44 5.86 -4.42
CA HIS A 125 -10.16 4.47 -4.04
C HIS A 125 -10.06 4.25 -2.53
N ARG A 126 -10.15 5.30 -1.71
CA ARG A 126 -10.23 5.17 -0.24
C ARG A 126 -11.54 5.72 0.30
N LEU A 127 -11.78 7.03 0.15
CA LEU A 127 -12.91 7.68 0.81
C LEU A 127 -14.26 7.36 0.15
N GLN A 128 -14.39 7.59 -1.17
CA GLN A 128 -15.63 7.33 -1.91
C GLN A 128 -16.04 5.86 -1.78
N ALA A 129 -15.09 4.93 -1.95
CA ALA A 129 -15.37 3.50 -1.82
C ALA A 129 -15.96 3.12 -0.44
N GLN A 130 -15.50 3.74 0.65
CA GLN A 130 -16.09 3.51 1.98
C GLN A 130 -17.48 4.12 2.11
N LEU A 131 -17.70 5.31 1.56
CA LEU A 131 -19.00 5.98 1.60
C LEU A 131 -20.05 5.26 0.76
N ASP A 132 -19.67 4.70 -0.40
CA ASP A 132 -20.55 3.89 -1.22
C ASP A 132 -20.99 2.63 -0.45
N LEU A 133 -20.10 2.03 0.36
CA LEU A 133 -20.45 0.91 1.25
C LEU A 133 -21.41 1.35 2.35
N ILE A 134 -21.15 2.48 3.01
CA ILE A 134 -22.00 3.02 4.07
C ILE A 134 -23.41 3.33 3.52
N GLU A 135 -23.48 3.98 2.37
CA GLU A 135 -24.73 4.28 1.69
C GLU A 135 -25.50 3.00 1.33
N ARG A 136 -24.82 1.99 0.78
CA ARG A 136 -25.45 0.72 0.39
C ARG A 136 -25.96 -0.06 1.59
N ASP A 137 -25.17 -0.16 2.65
CA ASP A 137 -25.44 -1.07 3.77
C ASP A 137 -26.32 -0.44 4.86
N TYR A 138 -26.27 0.89 5.00
CA TYR A 138 -27.00 1.62 6.06
C TYR A 138 -27.96 2.68 5.52
N GLY A 139 -27.90 3.05 4.23
CA GLY A 139 -28.78 4.06 3.65
C GLY A 139 -28.55 5.48 4.19
N ASP A 140 -27.38 5.73 4.78
CA ASP A 140 -27.08 6.98 5.48
C ASP A 140 -27.09 8.18 4.53
N ARG A 141 -28.13 9.01 4.65
CA ARG A 141 -28.32 10.18 3.78
C ARG A 141 -27.48 11.37 4.23
N GLU A 142 -27.28 11.53 5.53
CA GLU A 142 -26.49 12.62 6.08
C GLU A 142 -25.03 12.48 5.66
N ALA A 143 -24.46 11.27 5.77
CA ALA A 143 -23.10 11.00 5.31
C ALA A 143 -22.92 11.32 3.81
N ARG A 144 -23.90 10.98 2.96
CA ARG A 144 -23.87 11.30 1.52
C ARG A 144 -23.90 12.81 1.27
N GLU A 145 -24.77 13.53 1.97
CA GLU A 145 -24.91 14.99 1.84
C GLU A 145 -23.63 15.71 2.30
N LEU A 146 -23.09 15.33 3.46
CA LEU A 146 -21.82 15.88 3.97
C LEU A 146 -20.65 15.54 3.05
N TRP A 147 -20.62 14.33 2.49
CA TRP A 147 -19.60 13.94 1.52
C TRP A 147 -19.63 14.81 0.26
N SER A 148 -20.82 15.13 -0.26
CA SER A 148 -20.96 15.98 -1.44
C SER A 148 -20.35 17.38 -1.23
N GLN A 149 -20.33 17.86 0.02
CA GLN A 149 -19.74 19.14 0.40
C GLN A 149 -18.24 19.04 0.66
N LEU A 150 -17.77 17.93 1.24
CA LEU A 150 -16.37 17.71 1.58
C LEU A 150 -15.52 17.34 0.36
N LYS A 151 -16.01 16.42 -0.49
CA LYS A 151 -15.29 15.90 -1.66
C LYS A 151 -14.61 16.98 -2.52
N PRO A 152 -15.27 18.09 -2.91
CA PRO A 152 -14.63 19.12 -3.73
C PRO A 152 -13.55 19.93 -2.99
N LYS A 153 -13.54 19.93 -1.64
CA LYS A 153 -12.57 20.68 -0.82
C LYS A 153 -11.29 19.88 -0.53
N ILE A 154 -11.33 18.56 -0.66
CA ILE A 154 -10.18 17.70 -0.34
C ILE A 154 -8.93 18.04 -1.16
N PRO A 155 -8.99 18.31 -2.48
CA PRO A 155 -7.80 18.68 -3.25
C PRO A 155 -7.09 19.93 -2.72
N GLU A 156 -7.84 20.92 -2.24
CA GLU A 156 -7.30 22.15 -1.66
C GLU A 156 -6.50 21.88 -0.37
N MET A 157 -6.81 20.80 0.36
CA MET A 157 -6.06 20.41 1.56
C MET A 157 -4.65 19.88 1.25
N PHE A 158 -4.34 19.61 -0.02
CA PHE A 158 -3.05 19.06 -0.46
C PHE A 158 -2.27 20.00 -1.40
N CYS A 159 -2.76 21.22 -1.66
CA CYS A 159 -2.16 22.11 -2.67
C CYS A 159 -0.70 22.50 -2.39
N ASP A 160 -0.33 22.61 -1.12
CA ASP A 160 1.00 23.04 -0.68
C ASP A 160 1.88 21.87 -0.21
N VAL A 161 1.47 20.63 -0.50
CA VAL A 161 2.17 19.43 -0.07
C VAL A 161 2.58 18.61 -1.29
N GLU A 162 3.89 18.43 -1.46
CA GLU A 162 4.39 17.45 -2.43
C GLU A 162 4.19 16.04 -1.86
N ILE A 163 3.41 15.23 -2.57
CA ILE A 163 3.12 13.85 -2.18
C ILE A 163 3.67 12.95 -3.25
N VAL A 164 4.53 12.03 -2.82
CA VAL A 164 5.16 11.03 -3.68
C VAL A 164 4.71 9.63 -3.27
N PRO A 165 4.63 8.67 -4.21
CA PRO A 165 4.33 7.29 -3.87
C PRO A 165 5.41 6.74 -2.92
N ALA A 166 4.98 6.36 -1.72
CA ALA A 166 5.87 5.80 -0.70
C ALA A 166 6.15 4.29 -0.90
N LEU A 167 5.24 3.58 -1.56
CA LEU A 167 5.27 2.12 -1.69
C LEU A 167 5.89 1.63 -3.00
N LEU A 168 6.36 0.38 -2.94
CA LEU A 168 6.75 -0.50 -4.05
C LEU A 168 5.63 -0.79 -5.05
#